data_AF-A0A0X3TV71-F1
#
_entry.id   AF-A0A0X3TV71-F1
#
_cell.length_a   1.000
_cell.length_b   1.000
_cell.length_c   1.000
_cell.angle_alpha   90.00
_cell.angle_beta   90.00
_cell.angle_gamma   90.00
#
_symmetry.space_group_name_H-M   'P 1'
#
loop_
_entity.id
_entity.type
_entity.pdbx_description
1 polymer ?
#
loop_
_entity_poly.entity_id
_entity_poly.type
_entity_poly.pdbx_seq_one_letter_code
_entity_poly.pdbx_strand_id
1 'polypeptide(L)'
;MLPVPSGQPVHLTDVLLDNSPGELWVRFRFIAPKIGSTVGRIGYDVASVDMAHLCQTLAVAYVAKYDLEPARVVISLSDRPIEFGRSAPDATQFFEAYRLEQSQCIWEGF
;
A
#
# COMPACT_ATOMS: atom_id res chain seq x y z
N MET A 1 -7.13 10.55 -7.93
CA MET A 1 -6.98 10.46 -6.46
C MET A 1 -7.88 9.34 -6.00
N LEU A 2 -7.36 8.43 -5.19
CA LEU A 2 -8.14 7.37 -4.59
C LEU A 2 -8.77 7.89 -3.29
N PRO A 3 -10.06 7.66 -3.07
CA PRO A 3 -10.70 8.01 -1.81
C PRO A 3 -10.11 7.15 -0.70
N VAL A 4 -9.75 7.78 0.41
CA VAL A 4 -9.31 7.10 1.62
C VAL A 4 -10.00 7.72 2.85
N PRO A 5 -10.20 6.96 3.94
CA PRO A 5 -10.87 7.42 5.14
C PRO A 5 -10.32 8.72 5.74
N SER A 6 -9.00 8.94 5.69
CA SER A 6 -8.39 10.17 6.18
C SER A 6 -8.69 11.42 5.32
N GLY A 7 -9.23 11.24 4.12
CA GLY A 7 -9.46 12.31 3.15
C GLY A 7 -8.18 12.89 2.54
N GLN A 8 -7.02 12.25 2.75
CA GLN A 8 -5.78 12.70 2.13
C GLN A 8 -5.72 12.35 0.64
N PRO A 9 -5.01 13.15 -0.19
CA PRO A 9 -4.80 12.80 -1.57
C PRO A 9 -3.90 11.56 -1.64
N VAL A 10 -4.42 10.45 -2.17
CA VAL A 10 -3.63 9.24 -2.45
C VAL A 10 -3.65 8.94 -3.94
N HIS A 11 -2.50 8.57 -4.47
CA HIS A 11 -2.32 8.23 -5.88
C HIS A 11 -1.55 6.92 -6.02
N LEU A 12 -2.06 5.98 -6.81
CA LEU A 12 -1.31 4.79 -7.18
C LEU A 12 -0.21 5.20 -8.17
N THR A 13 1.03 4.81 -7.86
CA THR A 13 2.21 5.06 -8.69
C THR A 13 2.56 3.83 -9.50
N ASP A 14 2.77 2.71 -8.82
CA ASP A 14 3.23 1.45 -9.42
C ASP A 14 2.54 0.26 -8.74
N VAL A 15 2.42 -0.84 -9.50
CA VAL A 15 2.10 -2.16 -8.99
C VAL A 15 3.23 -3.10 -9.35
N LEU A 16 3.89 -3.66 -8.36
CA LEU A 16 5.00 -4.60 -8.54
C LEU A 16 4.51 -6.00 -8.21
N LEU A 17 4.80 -6.96 -9.09
CA LEU A 17 4.53 -8.37 -8.87
C LEU A 17 5.88 -9.06 -8.71
N ASP A 18 6.10 -9.65 -7.53
CA ASP A 18 7.30 -10.42 -7.22
C ASP A 18 6.90 -11.87 -6.98
N ASN A 19 7.57 -12.81 -7.61
CA ASN A 19 7.30 -14.24 -7.50
C ASN A 19 8.47 -15.02 -6.86
N SER A 20 9.46 -14.34 -6.29
CA SER A 20 10.66 -14.94 -5.72
C SER A 20 10.60 -14.94 -4.18
N PRO A 21 10.80 -16.08 -3.48
CA PRO A 21 11.25 -17.40 -3.97
C PRO A 21 10.11 -18.44 -4.11
N GLY A 22 9.08 -18.15 -4.91
CA GLY A 22 8.02 -19.10 -5.26
C GLY A 22 6.61 -18.72 -4.81
N GLU A 23 6.46 -17.67 -4.02
CA GLU A 23 5.17 -17.09 -3.65
C GLU A 23 4.95 -15.78 -4.42
N LEU A 24 3.73 -15.57 -4.95
CA LEU A 24 3.37 -14.30 -5.59
C LEU A 24 3.08 -13.23 -4.53
N TRP A 25 3.84 -12.16 -4.55
CA TRP A 25 3.68 -10.96 -3.73
C TRP A 25 3.30 -9.80 -4.63
N VAL A 26 2.19 -9.14 -4.33
CA VAL A 26 1.72 -7.99 -5.09
C VAL A 26 1.89 -6.75 -4.23
N ARG A 27 2.77 -5.84 -4.64
CA ARG A 27 3.04 -4.59 -3.95
C ARG A 27 2.43 -3.41 -4.69
N PHE A 28 1.50 -2.72 -4.03
CA PHE A 28 0.93 -1.47 -4.51
C PHE A 28 1.69 -0.30 -3.88
N ARG A 29 2.25 0.58 -4.72
CA ARG A 29 2.99 1.77 -4.28
C ARG A 29 2.13 3.00 -4.51
N PHE A 30 1.91 3.77 -3.46
CA PHE A 30 1.11 4.97 -3.50
C PHE A 30 1.89 6.20 -3.02
N ILE A 31 1.57 7.36 -3.59
CA ILE A 31 1.99 8.66 -3.05
C ILE A 31 0.87 9.23 -2.18
N ALA A 32 1.20 9.58 -0.95
CA ALA A 32 0.34 10.19 0.05
C ALA A 32 1.09 11.37 0.69
N PRO A 33 1.09 12.57 0.10
CA PRO A 33 1.98 13.67 0.46
C PRO A 33 1.71 14.29 1.83
N LYS A 34 0.63 13.89 2.50
CA LYS A 34 0.28 14.36 3.85
C LYS A 34 0.80 13.44 4.95
N ILE A 35 1.32 12.26 4.65
CA ILE A 35 1.92 11.38 5.67
C ILE A 35 3.20 12.00 6.23
N GLY A 36 3.51 11.67 7.49
CA GLY A 36 4.66 12.22 8.20
C GLY A 36 4.53 12.08 9.70
N SER A 37 5.66 12.17 10.41
CA SER A 37 5.72 12.16 11.88
C SER A 37 5.66 13.55 12.51
N THR A 38 5.56 14.62 11.70
CA THR A 38 5.51 16.01 12.18
C THR A 38 4.09 16.49 12.47
N VAL A 39 3.95 17.52 13.32
CA VAL A 39 2.65 18.09 13.69
C VAL A 39 1.87 18.54 12.46
N GLY A 40 0.61 18.11 12.35
CA GLY A 40 -0.27 18.40 11.22
C GLY A 40 -0.13 17.43 10.03
N ARG A 41 0.74 16.42 10.14
CA ARG A 41 0.83 15.30 9.19
C ARG A 41 0.02 14.10 9.67
N ILE A 42 -0.26 13.21 8.72
CA ILE A 42 -0.96 11.95 8.96
C ILE A 42 0.05 10.95 9.49
N GLY A 43 -0.13 10.58 10.76
CA GLY A 43 0.63 9.55 11.44
C GLY A 43 0.30 8.15 10.91
N TYR A 44 1.09 7.18 11.38
CA TYR A 44 0.96 5.78 10.99
C TYR A 44 -0.41 5.18 11.38
N ASP A 45 -0.98 5.59 12.51
CA ASP A 45 -2.29 5.15 13.01
C ASP A 45 -3.44 5.46 12.03
N VAL A 46 -3.43 6.66 11.46
CA VAL A 46 -4.42 7.06 10.44
C VAL A 46 -4.06 6.47 9.08
N ALA A 47 -2.78 6.43 8.74
CA ALA A 47 -2.31 5.86 7.48
C ALA A 47 -2.61 4.36 7.36
N SER A 48 -2.55 3.58 8.45
CA SER A 48 -2.86 2.15 8.44
C SER A 48 -4.32 1.86 8.12
N VAL A 49 -5.24 2.72 8.58
CA VAL A 49 -6.66 2.67 8.21
C VAL A 49 -6.85 2.94 6.71
N ASP A 50 -6.11 3.91 6.16
CA ASP A 50 -6.12 4.18 4.72
C ASP A 50 -5.57 3.00 3.92
N MET A 51 -4.47 2.38 4.37
CA MET A 51 -3.86 1.23 3.72
C MET A 51 -4.80 0.01 3.70
N ALA A 52 -5.51 -0.24 4.80
CA ALA A 52 -6.51 -1.31 4.88
C ALA A 52 -7.67 -1.07 3.91
N HIS A 53 -8.15 0.18 3.82
CA HIS A 53 -9.18 0.57 2.87
C HIS A 53 -8.72 0.39 1.41
N LEU A 54 -7.49 0.79 1.08
CA LEU A 54 -6.92 0.62 -0.26
C LEU A 54 -6.76 -0.86 -0.62
N CYS A 55 -6.35 -1.70 0.33
CA CYS A 55 -6.30 -3.13 0.12
C CYS A 55 -7.70 -3.68 -0.23
N GLN A 56 -8.70 -3.37 0.59
CA GLN A 56 -10.05 -3.92 0.43
C GLN A 56 -10.73 -3.44 -0.87
N THR A 57 -10.51 -2.19 -1.27
CA THR A 57 -11.19 -1.58 -2.43
C THR A 57 -10.45 -1.76 -3.75
N LEU A 58 -9.12 -1.64 -3.73
CA LEU A 58 -8.30 -1.68 -4.94
C LEU A 58 -7.61 -3.02 -5.12
N ALA A 59 -6.93 -3.52 -4.08
CA ALA A 59 -6.12 -4.75 -4.24
C ALA A 59 -6.99 -5.97 -4.51
N VAL A 60 -8.10 -6.14 -3.78
CA VAL A 60 -9.08 -7.23 -4.03
C VAL A 60 -9.60 -7.19 -5.47
N ALA A 61 -10.04 -6.01 -5.93
CA ALA A 61 -10.56 -5.84 -7.29
C ALA A 61 -9.48 -6.08 -8.36
N TYR A 62 -8.25 -5.64 -8.12
CA TYR A 62 -7.12 -5.85 -9.02
C TYR A 62 -6.79 -7.34 -9.15
N VAL A 63 -6.64 -8.03 -8.02
CA VAL A 63 -6.32 -9.46 -7.97
C VAL A 63 -7.40 -10.28 -8.69
N ALA A 64 -8.68 -9.99 -8.44
CA ALA A 64 -9.78 -10.65 -9.14
C ALA A 64 -9.81 -10.34 -10.65
N LYS A 65 -9.50 -9.10 -11.05
CA LYS A 65 -9.48 -8.70 -12.46
C LYS A 65 -8.38 -9.40 -13.28
N TYR A 66 -7.23 -9.66 -12.66
CA TYR A 66 -6.08 -10.27 -13.30
C TYR A 66 -5.94 -11.76 -13.00
N ASP A 67 -6.91 -12.37 -12.32
CA ASP A 67 -6.91 -13.78 -11.90
C ASP A 67 -5.60 -14.17 -11.19
N LEU A 68 -5.17 -13.30 -10.26
CA LEU A 68 -3.94 -13.49 -9.50
C LEU A 68 -4.25 -14.24 -8.19
N GLU A 69 -3.32 -15.06 -7.74
CA GLU A 69 -3.37 -15.70 -6.43
C GLU A 69 -2.14 -15.29 -5.60
N PRO A 70 -2.07 -14.02 -5.14
CA PRO A 70 -0.95 -13.58 -4.33
C PRO A 70 -1.01 -14.23 -2.95
N ALA A 71 0.13 -14.79 -2.52
CA ALA A 71 0.32 -15.17 -1.13
C ALA A 71 0.18 -13.95 -0.21
N ARG A 72 0.69 -12.79 -0.65
CA ARG A 72 0.69 -11.53 0.11
C ARG A 72 0.46 -10.31 -0.76
N VAL A 73 -0.27 -9.35 -0.21
CA VAL A 73 -0.49 -8.01 -0.76
C VAL A 73 0.19 -7.00 0.14
N VAL A 74 1.12 -6.23 -0.42
CA VAL A 74 1.82 -5.17 0.31
C VAL A 74 1.30 -3.82 -0.16
N ILE A 75 0.81 -3.00 0.76
CA ILE A 75 0.44 -1.61 0.51
C ILE A 75 1.55 -0.71 1.03
N SER A 76 2.08 0.16 0.16
CA SER A 76 3.12 1.11 0.51
C SER A 76 2.64 2.54 0.26
N LEU A 77 2.71 3.39 1.27
CA LEU A 77 2.51 4.83 1.15
C LEU A 77 3.85 5.55 1.22
N SER A 78 4.08 6.54 0.36
CA SER A 78 5.25 7.41 0.39
C SER A 78 4.83 8.87 0.30
N ASP A 79 5.46 9.78 1.05
CA ASP A 79 5.12 11.21 1.02
C ASP A 79 5.47 11.88 -0.32
N ARG A 80 6.39 11.27 -1.09
CA ARG A 80 6.86 11.77 -2.38
C ARG A 80 7.16 10.64 -3.36
N PRO A 81 7.19 10.91 -4.67
CA PRO A 81 7.68 9.95 -5.67
C PRO A 81 9.11 9.51 -5.37
N ILE A 82 9.34 8.20 -5.39
CA ILE A 82 10.66 7.60 -5.20
C ILE A 82 10.99 6.77 -6.42
N GLU A 83 12.05 7.16 -7.13
CA GLU A 83 12.60 6.39 -8.24
C GLU A 83 13.03 5.01 -7.77
N PHE A 84 12.63 3.98 -8.53
CA PHE A 84 13.02 2.61 -8.26
C PHE A 84 14.55 2.47 -8.29
N GLY A 85 15.13 1.85 -7.26
CA GLY A 85 16.58 1.66 -7.14
C GLY A 85 17.36 2.81 -6.49
N ARG A 86 16.70 3.88 -6.03
CA ARG A 86 17.34 4.94 -5.23
C ARG A 86 16.88 4.89 -3.78
N SER A 87 17.83 4.98 -2.84
CA SER A 87 17.52 5.23 -1.43
C SER A 87 17.00 6.66 -1.27
N ALA A 88 15.82 6.79 -0.67
CA ALA A 88 15.22 8.07 -0.30
C ALA A 88 15.07 8.14 1.23
N PRO A 89 16.16 8.32 1.99
CA PRO A 89 16.13 8.31 3.46
C PRO A 89 15.29 9.45 4.04
N ASP A 90 15.12 10.54 3.30
CA ASP A 90 14.30 11.70 3.70
C ASP A 90 12.82 11.55 3.34
N ALA A 91 12.44 10.46 2.68
CA ALA A 91 11.04 10.18 2.34
C ALA A 91 10.38 9.44 3.50
N THR A 92 9.21 9.93 3.93
CA THR A 92 8.39 9.18 4.87
C THR A 92 7.71 8.07 4.10
N GLN A 93 7.91 6.82 4.54
CA GLN A 93 7.28 5.67 3.93
C GLN A 93 6.63 4.79 5.01
N PHE A 94 5.40 4.38 4.76
CA PHE A 94 4.69 3.39 5.56
C PHE A 94 4.38 2.17 4.70
N PHE A 95 4.43 0.99 5.31
CA PHE A 95 4.23 -0.27 4.63
C PHE A 95 3.34 -1.16 5.48
N GLU A 96 2.41 -1.84 4.82
CA GLU A 96 1.57 -2.86 5.44
C GLU A 96 1.49 -4.09 4.56
N ALA A 97 1.47 -5.25 5.20
CA ALA A 97 1.25 -6.53 4.54
C ALA A 97 -0.12 -7.08 4.92
N TYR A 98 -0.83 -7.56 3.90
CA TYR A 98 -2.14 -8.18 4.02
C TYR A 98 -2.12 -9.53 3.32
N ARG A 99 -2.77 -10.52 3.94
CA ARG A 99 -3.11 -11.79 3.31
C ARG A 99 -4.52 -11.68 2.76
N LEU A 100 -4.69 -12.05 1.49
CA LEU A 100 -6.02 -12.12 0.89
C LEU A 100 -6.64 -13.47 1.22
N GLU A 101 -7.73 -13.45 1.98
CA GLU A 101 -8.52 -14.64 2.30
C GLU A 101 -9.98 -14.36 1.96
N GLN A 102 -10.57 -15.15 1.06
CA GLN A 102 -11.98 -15.00 0.66
C GLN A 102 -12.38 -13.56 0.26
N SER A 103 -11.52 -12.86 -0.50
CA SER A 103 -11.72 -11.46 -0.89
C SER A 103 -11.71 -10.45 0.28
N GLN A 104 -11.14 -10.82 1.42
CA GLN A 104 -10.87 -9.92 2.54
C GLN A 104 -9.38 -9.71 2.73
N CYS A 105 -8.99 -8.47 3.01
CA CYS A 105 -7.63 -8.14 3.40
C CYS A 105 -7.44 -8.37 4.90
N ILE A 106 -6.79 -9.48 5.25
CA ILE A 106 -6.40 -9.78 6.63
C ILE A 106 -5.04 -9.15 6.86
N TRP A 107 -4.97 -8.20 7.78
CA TRP A 107 -3.70 -7.59 8.19
C TRP A 107 -2.78 -8.65 8.80
N GLU A 108 -1.58 -8.81 8.24
CA GLU A 108 -0.62 -9.79 8.74
C GLU A 108 0.37 -9.22 9.76
N GLY A 109 0.39 -7.90 9.98
CA GLY A 109 1.18 -7.23 11.03
C GLY A 109 2.67 -7.62 11.08
N PHE A 110 3.54 -6.73 10.64
CA PHE A 110 4.99 -6.91 10.86
C PHE A 110 5.43 -6.46 12.25
#